data_AF-A0A2V3PNK7-F1
#
_entry.id   AF-A0A2V3PNK7-F1
#
_cell.length_a   1.000
_cell.length_b   1.000
_cell.length_c   1.000
_cell.angle_alpha   90.00
_cell.angle_beta   90.00
_cell.angle_gamma   90.00
#
_symmetry.space_group_name_H-M   'P 1'
#
loop_
_entity.id
_entity.type
_entity.pdbx_description
1 polymer ?
#
loop_
_entity_poly.entity_id
_entity_poly.type
_entity_poly.pdbx_seq_one_letter_code
_entity_poly.pdbx_strand_id
1 'polypeptide(L)'
;MTLVKNPYKYFILITLYLLLFSTGCNEYTPKPKGYNRIDNIESGYIEYNFQKFSFKYSDAVRIDTLQSKEKGEVWFNIVYPQYNAIVYCTYLPISKVTLPKILEDSHRLAYNHALKADAIDQLIYKNEDLNVSGTLYYIAGNVATPAQFYLTDSISHFFRGSFYYNEKADMDSVAPITDFVIKDIQEMINTFSWNNK
;
A
#
# COMPACT_ATOMS: atom_id res chain seq x y z
N MET A 1 -0.53 11.72 88.23
CA MET A 1 0.16 11.84 86.91
C MET A 1 -0.86 11.59 85.81
N THR A 2 -1.68 12.58 85.46
CA THR A 2 -2.74 12.47 84.47
C THR A 2 -2.16 12.72 83.07
N LEU A 3 -2.07 11.66 82.26
CA LEU A 3 -1.63 11.74 80.86
C LEU A 3 -2.72 12.45 80.04
N VAL A 4 -2.49 13.74 79.73
CA VAL A 4 -3.29 14.48 78.77
C VAL A 4 -3.06 13.86 77.38
N LYS A 5 -3.99 13.03 76.92
CA LYS A 5 -3.97 12.50 75.55
C LYS A 5 -4.27 13.64 74.60
N ASN A 6 -3.24 14.11 73.91
CA ASN A 6 -3.32 15.25 73.00
C ASN A 6 -4.03 14.82 71.69
N PRO A 7 -5.29 15.22 71.46
CA PRO A 7 -6.11 14.69 70.36
C PRO A 7 -5.58 15.10 68.98
N TYR A 8 -4.78 16.18 68.92
CA TYR A 8 -4.16 16.67 67.69
C TYR A 8 -3.11 15.70 67.12
N LYS A 9 -2.47 14.86 67.95
CA LYS A 9 -1.52 13.84 67.46
C LYS A 9 -2.19 12.78 66.59
N TYR A 10 -3.38 12.34 66.97
CA TYR A 10 -4.14 11.35 66.20
C TYR A 10 -4.70 11.96 64.91
N PHE A 11 -5.11 13.23 64.96
CA PHE A 11 -5.57 13.95 63.78
C PHE A 11 -4.45 14.10 62.74
N ILE A 12 -3.23 14.49 63.15
CA ILE A 12 -2.07 14.60 62.25
C ILE A 12 -1.69 13.25 61.64
N LEU A 13 -1.73 12.17 62.42
CA LEU A 13 -1.44 10.81 61.92
C LEU A 13 -2.48 10.34 60.89
N ILE A 14 -3.76 10.66 61.08
CA ILE A 14 -4.83 10.31 60.13
C ILE A 14 -4.69 11.11 58.83
N THR A 15 -4.35 12.41 58.91
CA THR A 15 -4.13 13.24 57.71
C THR A 15 -2.90 12.78 56.93
N LEU A 16 -1.83 12.38 57.62
CA LEU A 16 -0.63 11.82 57.00
C LEU A 16 -0.90 10.46 56.34
N TYR A 17 -1.75 9.63 56.96
CA TYR A 17 -2.19 8.36 56.38
C TYR A 17 -3.03 8.57 55.11
N LEU A 18 -3.93 9.57 55.09
CA LEU A 18 -4.75 9.87 53.90
C LEU A 18 -3.90 10.37 52.71
N LEU A 19 -2.83 11.13 52.98
CA LEU A 19 -1.91 11.64 51.96
C LEU A 19 -1.05 10.54 51.29
N LEU A 20 -0.89 9.37 51.94
CA LEU A 20 -0.14 8.24 51.39
C LEU A 20 -0.95 7.40 50.38
N PHE A 21 -2.28 7.56 50.31
CA PHE A 21 -3.14 6.81 49.39
C PHE A 21 -3.52 7.57 48.10
N SER A 22 -3.02 8.81 47.90
CA SER A 22 -3.41 9.63 46.74
C SER A 22 -2.52 9.50 45.51
N THR A 23 -1.56 8.56 45.46
CA THR A 23 -0.72 8.35 44.27
C THR A 23 -1.27 7.23 43.40
N GLY A 24 -2.42 7.46 42.77
CA GLY A 24 -2.93 6.64 41.68
C GLY A 24 -2.43 7.21 40.35
N CYS A 25 -1.30 6.70 39.84
CA CYS A 25 -0.86 7.02 38.48
C CYS A 25 -1.77 6.29 37.50
N ASN A 26 -2.82 6.95 37.03
CA ASN A 26 -3.62 6.47 35.91
C ASN A 26 -2.83 6.72 34.62
N GLU A 27 -1.77 5.95 34.39
CA GLU A 27 -1.24 5.76 33.05
C GLU A 27 -2.23 4.90 32.28
N TYR A 28 -3.30 5.55 31.81
CA TYR A 28 -4.23 4.96 30.87
C TYR A 28 -3.46 4.77 29.55
N THR A 29 -2.84 3.60 29.39
CA THR A 29 -2.31 3.17 28.10
C THR A 29 -3.51 2.85 27.22
N PRO A 30 -3.77 3.61 26.15
CA PRO A 30 -4.88 3.30 25.25
C PRO A 30 -4.68 1.89 24.73
N LYS A 31 -5.73 1.06 24.76
CA LYS A 31 -5.67 -0.24 24.09
C LYS A 31 -5.25 -0.03 22.63
N PRO A 32 -4.32 -0.84 22.09
CA PRO A 32 -3.97 -0.75 20.69
C PRO A 32 -5.25 -0.85 19.87
N LYS A 33 -5.45 0.08 18.92
CA LYS A 33 -6.59 0.05 18.02
C LYS A 33 -6.58 -1.33 17.33
N GLY A 34 -7.66 -2.09 17.49
CA GLY A 34 -7.82 -3.35 16.78
C GLY A 34 -8.09 -3.04 15.32
N TYR A 35 -7.12 -3.32 14.46
CA TYR A 35 -7.35 -3.32 13.01
C TYR A 35 -8.24 -4.50 12.64
N ASN A 36 -9.06 -4.33 11.61
CA ASN A 36 -9.76 -5.47 11.02
C ASN A 36 -8.70 -6.50 10.61
N ARG A 37 -8.80 -7.72 11.15
CA ARG A 37 -8.00 -8.83 10.64
C ARG A 37 -8.38 -9.02 9.18
N ILE A 38 -7.39 -8.89 8.30
CA ILE A 38 -7.51 -9.44 6.95
C ILE A 38 -7.40 -10.94 7.15
N ASP A 39 -8.52 -11.64 7.04
CA ASP A 39 -8.49 -13.08 6.85
C ASP A 39 -7.71 -13.29 5.55
N ASN A 40 -6.53 -13.87 5.67
CA ASN A 40 -5.69 -14.22 4.54
C ASN A 40 -6.43 -15.37 3.84
N ILE A 41 -7.42 -15.03 3.02
CA ILE A 41 -8.09 -15.96 2.13
C ILE A 41 -6.93 -16.58 1.34
N GLU A 42 -6.76 -17.89 1.42
CA GLU A 42 -5.80 -18.63 0.60
C GLU A 42 -6.22 -18.43 -0.86
N SER A 43 -5.82 -17.30 -1.44
CA SER A 43 -6.21 -16.95 -2.79
C SER A 43 -5.34 -17.75 -3.75
N GLY A 44 -5.99 -18.51 -4.62
CA GLY A 44 -5.30 -19.09 -5.76
C GLY A 44 -4.81 -17.96 -6.67
N TYR A 45 -3.70 -18.19 -7.35
CA TYR A 45 -3.25 -17.30 -8.42
C TYR A 45 -3.68 -17.87 -9.77
N ILE A 46 -4.43 -17.08 -10.53
CA ILE A 46 -4.88 -17.41 -11.88
C ILE A 46 -4.13 -16.58 -12.92
N GLU A 47 -3.96 -17.13 -14.12
CA GLU A 47 -3.23 -16.47 -15.20
C GLU A 47 -4.15 -15.49 -15.93
N TYR A 48 -3.73 -14.23 -16.02
CA TYR A 48 -4.22 -13.28 -17.00
C TYR A 48 -3.35 -13.36 -18.24
N ASN A 49 -3.97 -13.66 -19.38
CA ASN A 49 -3.27 -13.73 -20.66
C ASN A 49 -3.91 -12.76 -21.66
N PHE A 50 -3.14 -11.77 -22.07
CA PHE A 50 -3.54 -10.81 -23.09
C PHE A 50 -2.52 -10.82 -24.22
N GLN A 51 -2.95 -10.56 -25.46
CA GLN A 51 -2.15 -10.75 -26.69
C GLN A 51 -0.64 -10.45 -26.61
N LYS A 52 -0.24 -9.39 -25.87
CA LYS A 52 1.15 -8.93 -25.73
C LYS A 52 1.82 -9.22 -24.39
N PHE A 53 1.10 -9.68 -23.37
CA PHE A 53 1.67 -9.97 -22.07
C PHE A 53 0.80 -10.94 -21.25
N SER A 54 1.40 -11.58 -20.27
CA SER A 54 0.72 -12.39 -19.27
C SER A 54 1.27 -12.14 -17.88
N PHE A 55 0.48 -12.40 -16.86
CA PHE A 55 0.88 -12.38 -15.45
C PHE A 55 -0.09 -13.21 -14.61
N LYS A 56 0.28 -13.54 -13.38
CA LYS A 56 -0.64 -14.12 -12.40
C LYS A 56 -1.23 -13.06 -11.49
N TYR A 57 -2.47 -13.28 -11.08
CA TYR A 57 -3.18 -12.42 -10.14
C TYR A 57 -4.07 -13.24 -9.20
N SER A 58 -4.36 -12.68 -8.03
CA SER A 58 -5.19 -13.32 -7.01
C SER A 58 -6.62 -13.54 -7.53
N ASP A 59 -7.18 -14.73 -7.32
CA ASP A 59 -8.58 -15.05 -7.63
C ASP A 59 -9.61 -14.29 -6.78
N ALA A 60 -9.14 -13.57 -5.75
CA ALA A 60 -9.96 -12.70 -4.90
C ALA A 60 -10.25 -11.33 -5.54
N VAL A 61 -9.66 -11.02 -6.70
CA VAL A 61 -9.84 -9.74 -7.40
C VAL A 61 -10.66 -9.89 -8.67
N ARG A 62 -11.13 -8.76 -9.20
CA ARG A 62 -11.87 -8.69 -10.46
C ARG A 62 -11.08 -7.85 -11.47
N ILE A 63 -10.84 -8.38 -12.66
CA ILE A 63 -10.21 -7.63 -13.76
C ILE A 63 -11.29 -7.04 -14.67
N ASP A 64 -11.31 -5.71 -14.77
CA ASP A 64 -12.17 -4.97 -15.70
C ASP A 64 -11.35 -4.50 -16.89
N THR A 65 -11.50 -5.18 -18.03
CA THR A 65 -10.82 -4.77 -19.26
C THR A 65 -11.56 -3.61 -19.93
N LEU A 66 -10.86 -2.52 -20.18
CA LEU A 66 -11.36 -1.31 -20.84
C LEU A 66 -10.71 -1.19 -22.22
N GLN A 67 -11.52 -1.07 -23.27
CA GLN A 67 -10.96 -0.78 -24.59
C GLN A 67 -10.44 0.66 -24.61
N SER A 68 -9.14 0.85 -24.91
CA SER A 68 -8.59 2.17 -25.16
C SER A 68 -9.10 2.71 -26.50
N LYS A 69 -9.23 4.03 -26.59
CA LYS A 69 -9.49 4.73 -27.86
C LYS A 69 -8.25 4.83 -28.73
N GLU A 70 -7.06 4.67 -28.14
CA GLU A 70 -5.77 4.75 -28.81
C GLU A 70 -5.35 3.40 -29.38
N LYS A 71 -4.79 3.41 -30.59
CA LYS A 71 -4.50 2.18 -31.34
C LYS A 71 -3.42 1.35 -30.64
N GLY A 72 -3.80 0.17 -30.19
CA GLY A 72 -2.90 -0.81 -29.59
C GLY A 72 -2.64 -0.60 -28.09
N GLU A 73 -3.20 0.45 -27.49
CA GLU A 73 -3.23 0.59 -26.04
C GLU A 73 -4.32 -0.29 -25.43
N VAL A 74 -4.09 -0.71 -24.19
CA VAL A 74 -5.04 -1.52 -23.44
C VAL A 74 -5.08 -1.03 -22.02
N TRP A 75 -6.27 -0.69 -21.56
CA TRP A 75 -6.49 -0.21 -20.21
C TRP A 75 -7.27 -1.28 -19.47
N PHE A 76 -6.96 -1.53 -18.22
CA PHE A 76 -7.78 -2.41 -17.40
C PHE A 76 -7.54 -2.11 -15.93
N ASN A 77 -8.50 -2.52 -15.11
CA ASN A 77 -8.43 -2.29 -13.68
C ASN A 77 -8.40 -3.63 -12.96
N ILE A 78 -7.46 -3.79 -12.03
CA ILE A 78 -7.49 -4.87 -11.05
C ILE A 78 -8.21 -4.32 -9.83
N VAL A 79 -9.47 -4.73 -9.66
CA VAL A 79 -10.36 -4.22 -8.62
C VAL A 79 -10.35 -5.17 -7.44
N TYR A 80 -10.13 -4.62 -6.25
CA TYR A 80 -10.21 -5.30 -4.96
C TYR A 80 -11.49 -4.84 -4.25
N PRO A 81 -12.66 -5.47 -4.49
CA PRO A 81 -13.95 -4.91 -4.08
C PRO A 81 -14.07 -4.83 -2.56
N GLN A 82 -13.51 -5.81 -1.84
CA GLN A 82 -13.54 -5.87 -0.37
C GLN A 82 -12.75 -4.73 0.29
N TYR A 83 -11.82 -4.13 -0.45
CA TYR A 83 -10.85 -3.16 0.07
C TYR A 83 -11.06 -1.75 -0.47
N ASN A 84 -12.09 -1.54 -1.31
CA ASN A 84 -12.34 -0.29 -2.03
C ASN A 84 -11.07 0.25 -2.72
N ALA A 85 -10.30 -0.69 -3.27
CA ALA A 85 -8.96 -0.48 -3.84
C ALA A 85 -8.95 -0.90 -5.31
N ILE A 86 -8.22 -0.13 -6.12
CA ILE A 86 -8.09 -0.38 -7.56
C ILE A 86 -6.65 -0.16 -7.99
N VAL A 87 -6.10 -1.10 -8.75
CA VAL A 87 -4.88 -0.87 -9.53
C VAL A 87 -5.28 -0.59 -10.96
N TYR A 88 -5.08 0.66 -11.39
CA TYR A 88 -5.28 1.07 -12.78
C TYR A 88 -4.07 0.65 -13.59
N CYS A 89 -4.27 -0.18 -14.60
CA CYS A 89 -3.21 -0.70 -15.46
C CYS A 89 -3.35 -0.14 -16.88
N THR A 90 -2.21 0.15 -17.50
CA THR A 90 -2.14 0.60 -18.88
C THR A 90 -0.98 -0.09 -19.57
N TYR A 91 -1.30 -0.81 -20.64
CA TYR A 91 -0.33 -1.22 -21.64
C TYR A 91 -0.32 -0.21 -22.78
N LEU A 92 0.89 0.14 -23.23
CA LEU A 92 1.11 0.98 -24.40
C LEU A 92 2.27 0.43 -25.26
N PRO A 93 2.11 0.44 -26.60
CA PRO A 93 3.22 0.18 -27.50
C PRO A 93 4.20 1.35 -27.48
N ILE A 94 5.49 1.06 -27.47
CA ILE A 94 6.56 2.06 -27.43
C ILE A 94 7.57 1.85 -28.56
N SER A 95 8.49 2.80 -28.67
CA SER A 95 9.68 2.72 -29.49
C SER A 95 10.86 3.27 -28.70
N LYS A 96 12.09 3.01 -29.15
CA LYS A 96 13.30 3.62 -28.57
C LYS A 96 13.25 5.15 -28.54
N VAL A 97 12.51 5.78 -29.46
CA VAL A 97 12.35 7.24 -29.53
C VAL A 97 11.36 7.75 -28.47
N THR A 98 10.29 7.00 -28.19
CA THR A 98 9.23 7.40 -27.26
C THR A 98 9.48 6.96 -25.82
N LEU A 99 10.28 5.90 -25.61
CA LEU A 99 10.58 5.34 -24.30
C LEU A 99 11.09 6.37 -23.27
N PRO A 100 12.09 7.24 -23.58
CA PRO A 100 12.60 8.20 -22.60
C PRO A 100 11.52 9.14 -22.07
N LYS A 101 10.62 9.61 -22.95
CA LYS A 101 9.51 10.48 -22.58
C LYS A 101 8.51 9.76 -21.68
N ILE A 102 8.18 8.51 -22.01
CA ILE A 102 7.21 7.71 -21.25
C ILE A 102 7.74 7.36 -19.85
N LEU A 103 9.05 7.06 -19.75
CA LEU A 103 9.72 6.87 -18.48
C LEU A 103 9.66 8.12 -17.62
N GLU A 104 10.01 9.28 -18.19
CA GLU A 104 9.96 10.56 -17.50
C GLU A 104 8.53 10.92 -17.06
N ASP A 105 7.54 10.73 -17.93
CA ASP A 105 6.13 10.97 -17.60
C ASP A 105 5.66 10.05 -16.47
N SER A 106 6.07 8.77 -16.47
CA SER A 106 5.72 7.81 -15.42
C SER A 106 6.41 8.15 -14.09
N HIS A 107 7.68 8.56 -14.15
CA HIS A 107 8.43 9.03 -12.98
C HIS A 107 7.77 10.29 -12.40
N ARG A 108 7.43 11.28 -13.24
CA ARG A 108 6.74 12.50 -12.80
C ARG A 108 5.39 12.20 -12.16
N LEU A 109 4.61 11.25 -12.69
CA LEU A 109 3.34 10.82 -12.11
C LEU A 109 3.52 10.19 -10.72
N ALA A 110 4.56 9.37 -10.52
CA ALA A 110 4.90 8.83 -9.20
C ALA A 110 5.22 9.96 -8.19
N TYR A 111 6.03 10.93 -8.62
CA TYR A 111 6.48 12.03 -7.76
C TYR A 111 5.44 13.13 -7.53
N ASN A 112 4.48 13.33 -8.43
CA ASN A 112 3.39 14.30 -8.23
C ASN A 112 2.52 13.95 -7.02
N HIS A 113 2.31 12.65 -6.77
CA HIS A 113 1.61 12.19 -5.57
C HIS A 113 2.48 12.24 -4.31
N ALA A 114 3.80 12.36 -4.47
CA ALA A 114 4.75 12.43 -3.36
C ALA A 114 4.84 13.80 -2.69
N LEU A 115 4.22 14.85 -3.24
CA LEU A 115 4.12 16.16 -2.57
C LEU A 115 3.45 16.09 -1.18
N LYS A 116 2.70 15.00 -0.91
CA LYS A 116 2.08 14.70 0.38
C LYS A 116 2.62 13.42 1.03
N ALA A 117 3.65 12.81 0.44
CA ALA A 117 4.26 11.60 0.95
C ALA A 117 5.32 11.92 1.98
N ASP A 118 5.48 11.01 2.93
CA ASP A 118 6.55 11.09 3.93
C ASP A 118 7.87 10.59 3.34
N ALA A 119 7.80 9.59 2.44
CA ALA A 119 8.94 9.02 1.73
C ALA A 119 8.52 8.36 0.41
N ILE A 120 9.49 8.19 -0.50
CA ILE A 120 9.35 7.33 -1.68
C ILE A 120 10.50 6.32 -1.66
N ASP A 121 10.17 5.03 -1.64
CA ASP A 121 11.12 3.94 -1.86
C ASP A 121 10.98 3.37 -3.26
N GLN A 122 12.06 2.86 -3.82
CA GLN A 122 12.08 2.27 -5.16
C GLN A 122 12.62 0.85 -5.12
N LEU A 123 11.93 -0.06 -5.81
CA LEU A 123 12.38 -1.42 -6.05
C LEU A 123 12.55 -1.64 -7.55
N ILE A 124 13.78 -1.92 -7.96
CA ILE A 124 14.14 -2.16 -9.36
C ILE A 124 13.95 -3.64 -9.67
N TYR A 125 13.23 -3.93 -10.75
CA TYR A 125 13.03 -5.29 -11.26
C TYR A 125 13.83 -5.49 -12.54
N LYS A 126 14.51 -6.62 -12.63
CA LYS A 126 15.20 -7.07 -13.84
C LYS A 126 15.11 -8.59 -13.95
N ASN A 127 14.49 -9.05 -15.02
CA ASN A 127 14.46 -10.45 -15.42
C ASN A 127 14.99 -10.54 -16.85
N GLU A 128 16.23 -11.00 -16.98
CA GLU A 128 16.93 -11.07 -18.28
C GLU A 128 16.33 -12.17 -19.18
N ASP A 129 15.92 -13.30 -18.60
CA ASP A 129 15.35 -14.43 -19.33
C ASP A 129 14.00 -14.07 -19.99
N LEU A 130 13.19 -13.26 -19.30
CA LEU A 130 11.90 -12.78 -19.81
C LEU A 130 11.98 -11.43 -20.53
N ASN A 131 13.17 -10.81 -20.57
CA ASN A 131 13.39 -9.44 -21.03
C ASN A 131 12.40 -8.44 -20.40
N VAL A 132 12.21 -8.53 -19.08
CA VAL A 132 11.35 -7.62 -18.30
C VAL A 132 12.24 -6.79 -17.39
N SER A 133 12.12 -5.47 -17.51
CA SER A 133 12.76 -4.52 -16.61
C SER A 133 11.76 -3.49 -16.11
N GLY A 134 11.95 -2.94 -14.92
CA GLY A 134 10.98 -1.99 -14.39
C GLY A 134 11.32 -1.44 -13.01
N THR A 135 10.40 -0.66 -12.48
CA THR A 135 10.52 -0.07 -11.14
C THR A 135 9.16 -0.03 -10.48
N LEU A 136 9.10 -0.41 -9.21
CA LEU A 136 7.98 -0.20 -8.30
C LEU A 136 8.35 0.90 -7.31
N TYR A 137 7.53 1.91 -7.24
CA TYR A 137 7.60 3.03 -6.31
C TYR A 137 6.62 2.76 -5.17
N TYR A 138 7.14 2.74 -3.94
CA TYR A 138 6.34 2.78 -2.73
C TYR A 138 6.25 4.20 -2.25
N ILE A 139 5.04 4.69 -2.03
CA ILE A 139 4.78 6.07 -1.63
C ILE A 139 4.20 6.03 -0.22
N ALA A 140 5.03 6.33 0.77
CA ALA A 140 4.68 6.25 2.19
C ALA A 140 3.94 7.52 2.66
N GLY A 141 3.17 7.38 3.74
CA GLY A 141 2.40 8.47 4.34
C GLY A 141 0.98 8.57 3.79
N ASN A 142 0.26 9.64 4.17
CA ASN A 142 -1.18 9.83 3.87
C ASN A 142 -1.47 10.21 2.41
N VAL A 143 -1.21 9.26 1.51
CA VAL A 143 -1.39 9.39 0.07
C VAL A 143 -2.54 8.53 -0.45
N ALA A 144 -3.24 9.06 -1.47
CA ALA A 144 -4.29 8.31 -2.17
C ALA A 144 -3.71 7.19 -3.07
N THR A 145 -2.40 7.21 -3.32
CA THR A 145 -1.71 6.35 -4.28
C THR A 145 -0.50 5.70 -3.63
N PRO A 146 -0.66 4.58 -2.89
CA PRO A 146 0.45 4.00 -2.12
C PRO A 146 1.54 3.34 -2.97
N ALA A 147 1.22 2.94 -4.21
CA ALA A 147 2.18 2.31 -5.10
C ALA A 147 1.95 2.69 -6.57
N GLN A 148 3.05 2.81 -7.31
CA GLN A 148 3.05 2.92 -8.77
C GLN A 148 4.19 2.10 -9.35
N PHE A 149 4.03 1.56 -10.55
CA PHE A 149 5.12 0.82 -11.19
C PHE A 149 5.04 0.90 -12.70
N TYR A 150 6.15 0.54 -13.33
CA TYR A 150 6.19 0.25 -14.76
C TYR A 150 7.10 -0.95 -15.05
N LEU A 151 6.83 -1.61 -16.18
CA LEU A 151 7.58 -2.71 -16.76
C LEU A 151 7.77 -2.45 -18.26
N THR A 152 8.94 -2.78 -18.80
CA THR A 152 9.25 -2.62 -20.22
C THR A 152 10.27 -3.66 -20.69
N ASP A 153 10.17 -4.03 -21.96
CA ASP A 153 11.19 -4.76 -22.71
C ASP A 153 12.31 -3.85 -23.24
N SER A 154 12.23 -2.54 -22.99
CA SER A 154 13.09 -1.47 -23.52
C SER A 154 13.10 -1.31 -25.05
N ILE A 155 12.18 -1.98 -25.76
CA ILE A 155 12.16 -2.06 -27.22
C ILE A 155 10.81 -1.60 -27.78
N SER A 156 9.73 -2.25 -27.35
CA SER A 156 8.41 -2.15 -27.98
C SER A 156 7.22 -2.19 -27.02
N HIS A 157 7.43 -2.65 -25.79
CA HIS A 157 6.37 -2.86 -24.81
C HIS A 157 6.61 -2.03 -23.55
N PHE A 158 5.55 -1.37 -23.10
CA PHE A 158 5.54 -0.68 -21.82
C PHE A 158 4.21 -0.92 -21.12
N PHE A 159 4.30 -1.33 -19.87
CA PHE A 159 3.18 -1.61 -19.00
C PHE A 159 3.36 -0.79 -17.73
N ARG A 160 2.30 -0.14 -17.25
CA ARG A 160 2.33 0.59 -15.99
C ARG A 160 1.09 0.32 -15.18
N GLY A 161 1.23 0.46 -13.87
CA GLY A 161 0.08 0.45 -12.98
C GLY A 161 0.22 1.44 -11.83
N SER A 162 -0.93 1.86 -11.32
CA SER A 162 -1.02 2.77 -10.19
C SER A 162 -2.12 2.31 -9.25
N PHE A 163 -1.76 2.05 -8.00
CA PHE A 163 -2.66 1.60 -6.95
C PHE A 163 -3.31 2.81 -6.28
N TYR A 164 -4.65 2.87 -6.28
CA TYR A 164 -5.44 3.88 -5.62
C TYR A 164 -6.47 3.28 -4.66
N TYR A 165 -6.79 4.04 -3.61
CA TYR A 165 -8.06 3.90 -2.89
C TYR A 165 -9.13 4.80 -3.53
N ASN A 166 -10.36 4.33 -3.66
CA ASN A 166 -11.46 5.10 -4.26
C ASN A 166 -11.94 6.27 -3.39
N GLU A 167 -11.80 6.16 -2.07
CA GLU A 167 -12.21 7.19 -1.11
C GLU A 167 -11.00 7.67 -0.29
N LYS A 168 -11.18 8.75 0.49
CA LYS A 168 -10.22 9.13 1.55
C LYS A 168 -10.18 8.01 2.59
N ALA A 169 -9.38 6.99 2.32
CA ALA A 169 -9.07 5.93 3.24
C ALA A 169 -8.43 6.53 4.50
N ASP A 170 -8.90 6.09 5.68
CA ASP A 170 -8.17 6.32 6.91
C ASP A 170 -6.91 5.43 6.87
N MET A 171 -5.77 6.07 6.67
CA MET A 171 -4.43 5.48 6.54
C MET A 171 -4.12 4.41 7.58
N ASP A 172 -4.41 4.71 8.85
CA ASP A 172 -4.15 3.78 9.94
C ASP A 172 -4.95 2.49 9.72
N SER A 173 -6.20 2.62 9.26
CA SER A 173 -7.10 1.49 9.05
C SER A 173 -6.77 0.66 7.79
N VAL A 174 -6.05 1.23 6.82
CA VAL A 174 -5.75 0.57 5.54
C VAL A 174 -4.33 0.05 5.41
N ALA A 175 -3.43 0.30 6.36
CA ALA A 175 -2.04 -0.20 6.27
C ALA A 175 -1.94 -1.72 5.98
N PRO A 176 -2.70 -2.61 6.66
CA PRO A 176 -2.66 -4.04 6.34
C PRO A 176 -3.16 -4.35 4.91
N ILE A 177 -4.11 -3.57 4.41
CA ILE A 177 -4.67 -3.71 3.06
C ILE A 177 -3.65 -3.25 2.04
N THR A 178 -2.97 -2.13 2.29
CA THR A 178 -1.90 -1.60 1.45
C THR A 178 -0.79 -2.64 1.28
N ASP A 179 -0.35 -3.25 2.38
CA ASP A 179 0.67 -4.30 2.35
C ASP A 179 0.24 -5.53 1.56
N PHE A 180 -1.03 -5.93 1.71
CA PHE A 180 -1.61 -7.04 0.94
C PHE A 180 -1.60 -6.73 -0.57
N VAL A 181 -2.16 -5.59 -0.99
CA VAL A 181 -2.23 -5.20 -2.40
C VAL A 181 -0.84 -5.00 -3.00
N ILE A 182 0.10 -4.45 -2.22
CA ILE A 182 1.50 -4.34 -2.63
C ILE A 182 2.10 -5.73 -2.92
N LYS A 183 1.92 -6.71 -2.03
CA LYS A 183 2.43 -8.08 -2.26
C LYS A 183 1.82 -8.70 -3.52
N ASP A 184 0.53 -8.50 -3.76
CA ASP A 184 -0.12 -8.95 -4.98
C ASP A 184 0.45 -8.27 -6.24
N ILE A 185 0.76 -6.97 -6.18
CA ILE A 185 1.46 -6.26 -7.26
C ILE A 185 2.85 -6.85 -7.49
N GLN A 186 3.59 -7.17 -6.43
CA GLN A 186 4.91 -7.79 -6.55
C GLN A 186 4.82 -9.17 -7.21
N GLU A 187 3.86 -10.01 -6.82
CA GLU A 187 3.66 -11.32 -7.44
C GLU A 187 3.26 -11.20 -8.93
N MET A 188 2.40 -10.24 -9.26
CA MET A 188 2.07 -9.91 -10.63
C MET A 188 3.33 -9.50 -11.43
N ILE A 189 4.19 -8.64 -10.87
CA ILE A 189 5.45 -8.24 -11.52
C ILE A 189 6.39 -9.45 -11.69
N ASN A 190 6.53 -10.29 -10.66
CA ASN A 190 7.42 -11.45 -10.68
C ASN A 190 7.00 -12.50 -11.72
N THR A 191 5.70 -12.63 -11.96
CA THR A 191 5.12 -13.57 -12.92
C THR A 191 4.86 -12.95 -14.29
N PHE A 192 5.20 -11.68 -14.48
CA PHE A 192 4.96 -10.95 -15.71
C PHE A 192 5.84 -11.46 -16.86
N SER A 193 5.27 -11.64 -18.04
CA SER A 193 5.98 -12.03 -19.25
C SER A 193 5.42 -11.36 -20.50
N TRP A 194 6.30 -11.02 -21.46
CA TRP A 194 5.91 -10.52 -22.78
C TRP A 194 5.58 -11.68 -23.73
N ASN A 195 4.47 -11.57 -24.45
CA ASN A 195 4.08 -12.54 -25.47
C ASN A 195 4.74 -12.15 -26.80
N ASN A 196 5.97 -12.63 -27.03
CA ASN A 196 6.79 -12.34 -28.22
C ASN A 196 6.32 -13.09 -29.49
N LYS A 197 5.02 -13.10 -29.77
CA LYS A 197 4.46 -13.66 -31.02
C LYS A 197 4.18 -12.59 -32.06
#